data_AF-A0A439TXP9-F1
#
_entry.id   AF-A0A439TXP9-F1
#
_cell.length_a   1.000
_cell.length_b   1.000
_cell.length_c   1.000
_cell.angle_alpha   90.00
_cell.angle_beta   90.00
_cell.angle_gamma   90.00
#
_symmetry.space_group_name_H-M   'P 1'
#
loop_
_entity.id
_entity.type
_entity.pdbx_description
1 polymer ?
#
loop_
_entity_poly.entity_id
_entity_poly.type
_entity_poly.pdbx_seq_one_letter_code
_entity_poly.pdbx_strand_id
1 'polypeptide(L)'
;VVADGHIYHGRRGLAAEIGHMTITSEGDRCFCGAVGCFEAVASGTALGRRATALTAPGDGSLLRRLSADGDVSARHVVEAARAGDISALELIEAEAKWLGIGFTNLLHLYSPDLIVMGGGLANGFDLLASTIRATVEQRAMPAYRDVPIVPAQLGDRAGLIGAASLILWEGEPGAPLAMAQDEDNKDGATERAGARETSHG
;
A
#
# COMPACT_ATOMS: atom_id res chain seq x y z
N VAL A 1 12.10 0.57 -1.20
CA VAL A 1 12.11 -0.58 -2.14
C VAL A 1 13.16 -1.56 -1.66
N VAL A 2 12.82 -2.85 -1.61
CA VAL A 2 13.78 -3.93 -1.34
C VAL A 2 13.91 -4.74 -2.62
N ALA A 3 15.13 -4.94 -3.11
CA ALA A 3 15.44 -5.71 -4.30
C ALA A 3 16.63 -6.63 -4.00
N ASP A 4 16.51 -7.91 -4.36
CA ASP A 4 17.52 -8.93 -4.08
C ASP A 4 17.93 -8.99 -2.59
N GLY A 5 16.99 -8.72 -1.69
CA GLY A 5 17.23 -8.66 -0.23
C GLY A 5 17.88 -7.35 0.27
N HIS A 6 18.13 -6.37 -0.60
CA HIS A 6 18.79 -5.11 -0.25
C HIS A 6 17.84 -3.92 -0.35
N ILE A 7 18.00 -2.97 0.57
CA ILE A 7 17.30 -1.69 0.46
C ILE A 7 17.92 -0.87 -0.66
N TYR A 8 17.10 -0.50 -1.64
CA TYR A 8 17.55 0.33 -2.74
C TYR A 8 17.56 1.81 -2.34
N HIS A 9 18.76 2.35 -2.10
CA HIS A 9 18.97 3.75 -1.68
C HIS A 9 19.17 4.72 -2.85
N GLY A 10 19.67 4.24 -3.99
CA GLY A 10 20.11 5.08 -5.11
C GLY A 10 21.29 5.99 -4.77
N ARG A 11 21.75 6.78 -5.76
CA ARG A 11 23.00 7.55 -5.68
C ARG A 11 23.09 8.53 -4.49
N ARG A 12 21.95 9.08 -4.05
CA ARG A 12 21.89 10.10 -2.98
C ARG A 12 21.02 9.69 -1.79
N GLY A 13 20.66 8.40 -1.68
CA GLY A 13 19.71 7.97 -0.64
C GLY A 13 18.26 8.39 -0.89
N LEU A 14 17.94 8.89 -2.09
CA LEU A 14 16.62 9.40 -2.49
C LEU A 14 15.93 8.52 -3.53
N ALA A 15 16.31 7.24 -3.63
CA ALA A 15 15.57 6.32 -4.47
C ALA A 15 14.18 6.04 -3.90
N ALA A 16 13.25 5.68 -4.80
CA ALA A 16 11.89 5.30 -4.45
C ALA A 16 11.05 6.39 -3.77
N GLU A 17 11.29 7.67 -4.11
CA GLU A 17 10.40 8.80 -3.85
C GLU A 17 9.11 8.72 -4.71
N ILE A 18 8.39 7.60 -4.59
CA ILE A 18 7.24 7.25 -5.43
C ILE A 18 6.07 8.23 -5.26
N GLY A 19 6.00 8.92 -4.11
CA GLY A 19 5.00 9.94 -3.84
C GLY A 19 5.07 11.10 -4.82
N HIS A 20 6.24 11.36 -5.42
CA HIS A 20 6.45 12.44 -6.40
C HIS A 20 6.33 12.01 -7.86
N MET A 21 6.08 10.72 -8.13
CA MET A 21 5.76 10.26 -9.48
C MET A 21 4.49 10.94 -9.98
N THR A 22 4.53 11.59 -11.13
CA THR A 22 3.33 12.14 -11.78
C THR A 22 2.50 11.01 -12.36
N ILE A 23 1.24 10.88 -11.90
CA ILE A 23 0.30 9.85 -12.39
C ILE A 23 -0.92 10.42 -13.12
N THR A 24 -1.07 11.75 -13.10
CA THR A 24 -2.11 12.48 -13.83
C THR A 24 -1.58 13.87 -14.19
N SER A 25 -2.12 14.46 -15.26
CA SER A 25 -1.87 15.86 -15.63
C SER A 25 -2.75 16.84 -14.85
N GLU A 26 -3.65 16.33 -14.02
CA GLU A 26 -4.65 17.10 -13.27
C GLU A 26 -4.46 16.92 -11.75
N GLY A 27 -5.26 17.64 -10.96
CA GLY A 27 -5.26 17.54 -9.50
C GLY A 27 -4.41 18.61 -8.81
N ASP A 28 -4.22 18.40 -7.51
CA ASP A 28 -3.60 19.41 -6.66
C ASP A 28 -2.08 19.50 -6.87
N ARG A 29 -1.55 20.70 -6.59
CA ARG A 29 -0.11 20.93 -6.59
C ARG A 29 0.52 20.21 -5.39
N CYS A 30 1.53 19.40 -5.65
CA CYS A 30 2.35 18.76 -4.62
C CYS A 30 3.27 19.79 -3.97
N PHE A 31 3.71 19.51 -2.73
CA PHE A 31 4.70 20.33 -2.04
C PHE A 31 6.04 20.42 -2.80
N CYS A 32 6.38 19.40 -3.59
CA CYS A 32 7.58 19.44 -4.45
C CYS A 32 7.47 20.42 -5.64
N GLY A 33 6.29 21.03 -5.85
CA GLY A 33 6.02 22.02 -6.88
C GLY A 33 5.35 21.48 -8.14
N ALA A 34 5.38 20.16 -8.37
CA ALA A 34 4.73 19.53 -9.52
C ALA A 34 3.21 19.36 -9.33
N VAL A 35 2.50 19.05 -10.41
CA VAL A 35 1.06 18.75 -10.42
C VAL A 35 0.87 17.26 -10.68
N GLY A 36 -0.12 16.66 -10.01
CA GLY A 36 -0.51 15.27 -10.24
C GLY A 36 0.48 14.22 -9.73
N CYS A 37 1.33 14.60 -8.77
CA CYS A 37 2.14 13.64 -8.02
C CYS A 37 1.25 12.61 -7.32
N PHE A 38 1.72 11.37 -7.23
CA PHE A 38 0.99 10.26 -6.65
C PHE A 38 0.47 10.60 -5.24
N GLU A 39 1.33 11.14 -4.36
CA GLU A 39 0.94 11.54 -3.00
C GLU A 39 -0.10 12.68 -3.00
N ALA A 40 -0.02 13.60 -3.96
CA ALA A 40 -0.91 14.75 -4.00
C ALA A 40 -2.36 14.34 -4.32
N VAL A 41 -2.56 13.19 -4.97
CA VAL A 41 -3.88 12.67 -5.36
C VAL A 41 -4.30 11.40 -4.60
N ALA A 42 -3.35 10.65 -4.04
CA ALA A 42 -3.56 9.37 -3.35
C ALA A 42 -2.78 9.33 -2.04
N SER A 43 -3.28 10.05 -1.04
CA SER A 43 -2.77 10.05 0.33
C SER A 43 -3.89 10.39 1.30
N GLY A 44 -3.70 10.07 2.59
CA GLY A 44 -4.64 10.46 3.63
C GLY A 44 -4.89 11.98 3.68
N THR A 45 -3.85 12.77 3.42
CA THR A 45 -3.96 14.24 3.33
C THR A 45 -4.78 14.67 2.12
N ALA A 46 -4.53 14.06 0.94
CA ALA A 46 -5.30 14.34 -0.27
C ALA A 46 -6.78 13.94 -0.13
N LEU A 47 -7.06 12.78 0.48
CA LEU A 47 -8.42 12.34 0.78
C LEU A 47 -9.14 13.29 1.74
N GLY A 48 -8.50 13.69 2.84
CA GLY A 48 -9.07 14.65 3.79
C GLY A 48 -9.34 16.02 3.16
N ARG A 49 -8.42 16.52 2.33
CA ARG A 49 -8.62 17.77 1.59
C ARG A 49 -9.84 17.70 0.67
N ARG A 50 -9.99 16.62 -0.10
CA ARG A 50 -11.16 16.42 -0.97
C ARG A 50 -12.45 16.31 -0.17
N ALA A 51 -12.45 15.58 0.94
CA ALA A 51 -13.61 15.46 1.82
C ALA A 51 -14.02 16.81 2.45
N THR A 52 -13.03 17.60 2.86
CA THR A 52 -13.26 18.96 3.38
C THR A 52 -13.84 19.87 2.30
N ALA A 53 -13.38 19.76 1.05
CA ALA A 53 -13.89 20.55 -0.07
C ALA A 53 -15.33 20.17 -0.50
N LEU A 54 -15.77 18.93 -0.23
CA LEU A 54 -17.12 18.46 -0.53
C LEU A 54 -18.16 18.87 0.53
N THR A 55 -17.74 19.45 1.65
CA THR A 55 -18.61 19.73 2.80
C THR A 55 -18.44 21.17 3.26
N ALA A 56 -19.43 21.73 3.96
CA ALA A 56 -19.37 23.04 4.57
C ALA A 56 -19.59 22.95 6.09
N PRO A 57 -18.92 23.79 6.90
CA PRO A 57 -19.22 23.85 8.34
C PRO A 57 -20.71 24.06 8.60
N GLY A 58 -21.31 23.24 9.46
CA GLY A 58 -22.73 23.29 9.78
C GLY A 58 -23.67 22.66 8.75
N ASP A 59 -23.16 21.99 7.70
CA ASP A 59 -24.01 21.33 6.70
C ASP A 59 -24.74 20.08 7.22
N GLY A 60 -24.39 19.62 8.43
CA GLY A 60 -25.00 18.48 9.10
C GLY A 60 -24.63 17.11 8.51
N SER A 61 -23.74 17.07 7.51
CA SER A 61 -23.20 15.83 6.94
C SER A 61 -22.52 14.97 8.01
N LEU A 62 -22.51 13.65 7.82
CA LEU A 62 -21.83 12.77 8.77
C LEU A 62 -20.35 13.12 8.88
N LEU A 63 -19.70 13.46 7.77
CA LEU A 63 -18.31 13.89 7.71
C LEU A 63 -18.04 15.10 8.62
N ARG A 64 -18.91 16.12 8.60
CA ARG A 64 -18.77 17.32 9.45
C ARG A 64 -19.10 17.04 10.91
N ARG A 65 -20.09 16.19 11.18
CA ARG A 65 -20.35 15.75 12.56
C ARG A 65 -19.15 15.01 13.16
N LEU A 66 -18.54 14.11 12.39
CA LEU A 66 -17.34 13.36 12.82
C LEU A 66 -16.12 14.27 12.99
N SER A 67 -15.99 15.33 12.19
CA SER A 67 -14.93 16.32 12.33
C SER A 67 -15.22 17.44 13.36
N ALA A 68 -16.37 17.37 14.06
CA ALA A 68 -16.86 18.44 14.93
C ALA A 68 -16.86 19.82 14.24
N ASP A 69 -17.36 19.85 13.00
CA ASP A 69 -17.37 20.99 12.06
C ASP A 69 -16.00 21.56 11.69
N GLY A 70 -14.90 20.94 12.13
CA GLY A 70 -13.54 21.23 11.68
C GLY A 70 -13.16 20.55 10.37
N ASP A 71 -11.87 20.54 10.05
CA ASP A 71 -11.34 19.89 8.85
C ASP A 71 -11.58 18.37 8.86
N VAL A 72 -12.00 17.85 7.71
CA VAL A 72 -12.29 16.44 7.55
C VAL A 72 -10.99 15.71 7.22
N SER A 73 -10.60 14.75 8.08
CA SER A 73 -9.43 13.90 7.86
C SER A 73 -9.82 12.61 7.12
N ALA A 74 -8.83 11.91 6.56
CA ALA A 74 -9.06 10.56 6.01
C ALA A 74 -9.67 9.59 7.03
N ARG A 75 -9.36 9.74 8.34
CA ARG A 75 -9.97 8.92 9.39
C ARG A 75 -11.49 9.14 9.46
N HIS A 76 -11.94 10.40 9.39
CA HIS A 76 -13.38 10.71 9.37
C HIS A 76 -14.06 10.12 8.14
N VAL A 77 -13.39 10.15 6.97
CA VAL A 77 -13.91 9.53 5.74
C VAL A 77 -14.07 8.02 5.90
N VAL A 78 -13.05 7.33 6.42
CA VAL A 78 -13.12 5.88 6.66
C VAL A 78 -14.24 5.54 7.65
N GLU A 79 -14.36 6.30 8.73
CA GLU A 79 -15.43 6.11 9.73
C GLU A 79 -16.82 6.33 9.14
N ALA A 80 -17.02 7.40 8.36
CA ALA A 80 -18.27 7.65 7.65
C ALA A 80 -18.61 6.56 6.63
N ALA A 81 -17.62 6.08 5.86
CA ALA A 81 -17.79 4.99 4.91
C ALA A 81 -18.20 3.69 5.61
N ARG A 82 -17.61 3.37 6.77
CA ARG A 82 -18.03 2.21 7.59
C ARG A 82 -19.46 2.36 8.14
N ALA A 83 -19.92 3.59 8.34
CA ALA A 83 -21.30 3.88 8.70
C ALA A 83 -22.28 3.88 7.50
N GLY A 84 -21.80 3.60 6.29
CA GLY A 84 -22.62 3.54 5.08
C GLY A 84 -22.90 4.89 4.42
N ASP A 85 -22.15 5.94 4.77
CA ASP A 85 -22.26 7.25 4.11
C ASP A 85 -21.81 7.16 2.64
N ILE A 86 -22.72 7.54 1.74
CA ILE A 86 -22.52 7.39 0.30
C ILE A 86 -21.38 8.27 -0.21
N SER A 87 -21.31 9.54 0.23
CA SER A 87 -20.25 10.46 -0.20
C SER A 87 -18.88 10.00 0.27
N ALA A 88 -18.79 9.42 1.48
CA ALA A 88 -17.57 8.83 1.98
C ALA A 88 -17.15 7.58 1.19
N LEU A 89 -18.10 6.72 0.81
CA LEU A 89 -17.83 5.54 -0.05
C LEU A 89 -17.33 5.96 -1.44
N GLU A 90 -17.91 6.98 -2.05
CA GLU A 90 -17.46 7.54 -3.34
C GLU A 90 -16.04 8.11 -3.26
N LEU A 91 -15.72 8.80 -2.17
CA LEU A 91 -14.37 9.30 -1.89
C LEU A 91 -13.35 8.16 -1.76
N ILE A 92 -13.69 7.10 -1.04
CA ILE A 92 -12.87 5.90 -0.88
C ILE A 92 -12.66 5.20 -2.23
N GLU A 93 -13.71 5.08 -3.04
CA GLU A 93 -13.60 4.47 -4.37
C GLU A 93 -12.67 5.30 -5.29
N ALA A 94 -12.82 6.63 -5.28
CA ALA A 94 -11.95 7.52 -6.04
C ALA A 94 -10.49 7.45 -5.57
N GLU A 95 -10.24 7.38 -4.27
CA GLU A 95 -8.90 7.17 -3.69
C GLU A 95 -8.29 5.84 -4.13
N ALA A 96 -9.06 4.75 -4.03
CA ALA A 96 -8.61 3.41 -4.42
C ALA A 96 -8.25 3.31 -5.91
N LYS A 97 -8.95 4.04 -6.79
CA LYS A 97 -8.60 4.13 -8.21
C LYS A 97 -7.22 4.77 -8.41
N TRP A 98 -6.94 5.89 -7.74
CA TRP A 98 -5.62 6.52 -7.83
C TRP A 98 -4.50 5.64 -7.26
N LEU A 99 -4.75 4.99 -6.12
CA LEU A 99 -3.84 4.00 -5.54
C LEU A 99 -3.55 2.86 -6.52
N GLY A 100 -4.58 2.30 -7.16
CA GLY A 100 -4.42 1.23 -8.15
C GLY A 100 -3.62 1.66 -9.38
N ILE A 101 -3.78 2.90 -9.85
CA ILE A 101 -2.96 3.46 -10.94
C ILE A 101 -1.49 3.54 -10.51
N GLY A 102 -1.21 4.13 -9.34
CA GLY A 102 0.15 4.24 -8.83
C GLY A 102 0.80 2.89 -8.60
N PHE A 103 0.09 1.93 -7.99
CA PHE A 103 0.59 0.57 -7.79
C PHE A 103 0.84 -0.17 -9.11
N THR A 104 0.00 0.02 -10.12
CA THR A 104 0.27 -0.53 -11.47
C THR A 104 1.61 -0.03 -12.02
N ASN A 105 1.91 1.26 -11.87
CA ASN A 105 3.20 1.78 -12.30
C ASN A 105 4.37 1.13 -11.53
N LEU A 106 4.23 0.90 -10.22
CA LEU A 106 5.25 0.22 -9.42
C LEU A 106 5.45 -1.24 -9.84
N LEU A 107 4.37 -1.95 -10.18
CA LEU A 107 4.43 -3.31 -10.72
C LEU A 107 5.26 -3.34 -12.01
N HIS A 108 4.96 -2.43 -12.95
CA HIS A 108 5.68 -2.34 -14.22
C HIS A 108 7.15 -1.91 -14.07
N LEU A 109 7.46 -1.09 -13.07
CA LEU A 109 8.81 -0.56 -12.88
C LEU A 109 9.72 -1.53 -12.13
N TYR A 110 9.18 -2.27 -11.18
CA TYR A 110 9.97 -3.07 -10.25
C TYR A 110 9.77 -4.59 -10.38
N SER A 111 8.70 -5.06 -11.03
CA SER A 111 8.33 -6.49 -11.05
C SER A 111 8.43 -7.16 -9.66
N PRO A 112 7.83 -6.58 -8.61
CA PRO A 112 8.04 -7.05 -7.24
C PRO A 112 7.23 -8.33 -6.94
N ASP A 113 7.67 -9.09 -5.95
CA ASP A 113 6.88 -10.21 -5.39
C ASP A 113 5.70 -9.73 -4.54
N LEU A 114 5.75 -8.49 -4.02
CA LEU A 114 4.80 -7.96 -3.04
C LEU A 114 4.81 -6.42 -3.03
N ILE A 115 3.63 -5.81 -2.92
CA ILE A 115 3.47 -4.40 -2.56
C ILE A 115 2.84 -4.31 -1.17
N VAL A 116 3.52 -3.61 -0.26
CA VAL A 116 3.02 -3.33 1.10
C VAL A 116 2.56 -1.88 1.20
N MET A 117 1.28 -1.66 1.46
CA MET A 117 0.68 -0.35 1.68
C MET A 117 0.73 0.01 3.16
N GLY A 118 1.56 1.00 3.51
CA GLY A 118 1.64 1.55 4.86
C GLY A 118 0.86 2.84 5.06
N GLY A 119 1.12 3.49 6.19
CA GLY A 119 0.53 4.79 6.56
C GLY A 119 -0.92 4.69 7.05
N GLY A 120 -1.44 5.80 7.58
CA GLY A 120 -2.75 5.82 8.24
C GLY A 120 -3.94 5.43 7.35
N LEU A 121 -3.81 5.56 6.02
CA LEU A 121 -4.84 5.16 5.06
C LEU A 121 -4.96 3.63 4.95
N ALA A 122 -3.89 2.88 5.24
CA ALA A 122 -3.92 1.42 5.26
C ALA A 122 -4.89 0.84 6.32
N ASN A 123 -5.30 1.64 7.33
CA ASN A 123 -6.31 1.25 8.31
C ASN A 123 -7.72 1.05 7.69
N GLY A 124 -7.95 1.58 6.48
CA GLY A 124 -9.16 1.36 5.69
C GLY A 124 -8.94 0.43 4.49
N PHE A 125 -7.88 -0.38 4.50
CA PHE A 125 -7.50 -1.20 3.34
C PHE A 125 -8.62 -2.13 2.85
N ASP A 126 -9.43 -2.67 3.76
CA ASP A 126 -10.58 -3.51 3.43
C ASP A 126 -11.60 -2.80 2.51
N LEU A 127 -11.78 -1.49 2.69
CA LEU A 127 -12.66 -0.68 1.85
C LEU A 127 -12.04 -0.32 0.49
N LEU A 128 -10.71 -0.30 0.41
CA LEU A 128 -9.94 0.09 -0.78
C LEU A 128 -9.61 -1.10 -1.70
N ALA A 129 -9.43 -2.29 -1.11
CA ALA A 129 -8.78 -3.43 -1.73
C ALA A 129 -9.45 -3.90 -3.03
N SER A 130 -10.78 -3.94 -3.06
CA SER A 130 -11.54 -4.39 -4.25
C SER A 130 -11.31 -3.46 -5.44
N THR A 131 -11.40 -2.15 -5.24
CA THR A 131 -11.22 -1.15 -6.29
C THR A 131 -9.77 -1.01 -6.71
N ILE A 132 -8.81 -1.13 -5.78
CA ILE A 132 -7.38 -1.24 -6.11
C ILE A 132 -7.15 -2.43 -7.04
N ARG A 133 -7.66 -3.61 -6.66
CA ARG A 133 -7.53 -4.84 -7.45
C ARG A 133 -8.16 -4.72 -8.83
N ALA A 134 -9.38 -4.18 -8.91
CA ALA A 134 -10.06 -3.96 -10.20
C ALA A 134 -9.27 -3.02 -11.12
N THR A 135 -8.66 -1.97 -10.55
CA THR A 135 -7.83 -1.03 -11.31
C THR A 135 -6.55 -1.69 -11.81
N VAL A 136 -5.89 -2.51 -10.97
CA VAL A 136 -4.70 -3.28 -11.37
C VAL A 136 -5.05 -4.30 -12.45
N GLU A 137 -6.15 -5.03 -12.31
CA GLU A 137 -6.63 -6.00 -13.32
C GLU A 137 -6.84 -5.34 -14.69
N GLN A 138 -7.40 -4.12 -14.69
CA GLN A 138 -7.65 -3.37 -15.92
C GLN A 138 -6.36 -2.83 -16.57
N ARG A 139 -5.37 -2.41 -15.78
CA ARG A 139 -4.25 -1.59 -16.25
C ARG A 139 -2.91 -2.31 -16.31
N ALA A 140 -2.70 -3.30 -15.45
CA ALA A 140 -1.44 -4.04 -15.40
C ALA A 140 -1.37 -5.06 -16.54
N MET A 141 -0.13 -5.38 -16.94
CA MET A 141 0.10 -6.49 -17.87
C MET A 141 -0.30 -7.80 -17.16
N PRO A 142 -0.81 -8.81 -17.87
CA PRO A 142 -1.30 -10.05 -17.24
C PRO A 142 -0.34 -10.69 -16.24
N ALA A 143 0.96 -10.64 -16.51
CA ALA A 143 2.01 -11.22 -15.66
C ALA A 143 2.20 -10.57 -14.28
N TYR A 144 1.55 -9.43 -14.01
CA TYR A 144 1.66 -8.71 -12.73
C TYR A 144 0.36 -8.69 -11.92
N ARG A 145 -0.74 -9.23 -12.44
CA ARG A 145 -2.08 -9.06 -11.85
C ARG A 145 -2.30 -9.87 -10.57
N ASP A 146 -1.50 -10.91 -10.39
CA ASP A 146 -1.49 -11.80 -9.23
C ASP A 146 -0.55 -11.33 -8.12
N VAL A 147 0.32 -10.35 -8.38
CA VAL A 147 1.22 -9.78 -7.36
C VAL A 147 0.39 -9.24 -6.18
N PRO A 148 0.60 -9.74 -4.95
CA PRO A 148 -0.18 -9.32 -3.81
C PRO A 148 0.07 -7.84 -3.45
N ILE A 149 -1.02 -7.16 -3.12
CA ILE A 149 -1.02 -5.83 -2.50
C ILE A 149 -1.67 -6.00 -1.13
N VAL A 150 -0.93 -5.70 -0.07
CA VAL A 150 -1.34 -5.98 1.31
C VAL A 150 -1.11 -4.77 2.23
N PRO A 151 -1.87 -4.62 3.32
CA PRO A 151 -1.60 -3.56 4.30
C PRO A 151 -0.36 -3.91 5.13
N ALA A 152 0.35 -2.88 5.59
CA ALA A 152 1.45 -3.04 6.53
C ALA A 152 0.95 -3.56 7.89
N GLN A 153 1.50 -4.69 8.36
CA GLN A 153 1.08 -5.32 9.61
C GLN A 153 1.57 -4.60 10.87
N LEU A 154 2.68 -3.84 10.76
CA LEU A 154 3.27 -3.12 11.89
C LEU A 154 2.60 -1.76 12.16
N GLY A 155 1.70 -1.31 11.28
CA GLY A 155 1.03 -0.01 11.36
C GLY A 155 2.02 1.14 11.54
N ASP A 156 1.72 2.05 12.46
CA ASP A 156 2.54 3.25 12.76
C ASP A 156 3.93 2.91 13.32
N ARG A 157 4.16 1.66 13.76
CA ARG A 157 5.46 1.21 14.27
C ARG A 157 6.44 0.80 13.17
N ALA A 158 5.99 0.66 11.92
CA ALA A 158 6.82 0.18 10.82
C ALA A 158 8.11 0.99 10.64
N GLY A 159 8.03 2.33 10.73
CA GLY A 159 9.20 3.21 10.60
C GLY A 159 10.19 3.05 11.76
N LEU A 160 9.69 2.99 13.00
CA LEU A 160 10.53 2.83 14.19
C LEU A 160 11.23 1.47 14.20
N ILE A 161 10.48 0.39 13.90
CA ILE A 161 11.04 -0.96 13.83
C ILE A 161 12.06 -1.04 12.70
N GLY A 162 11.76 -0.50 11.51
CA GLY A 162 12.71 -0.46 10.40
C GLY A 162 14.00 0.29 10.73
N ALA A 163 13.91 1.44 11.40
CA ALA A 163 15.08 2.20 11.84
C ALA A 163 15.91 1.43 12.89
N ALA A 164 15.25 0.80 13.86
CA ALA A 164 15.92 -0.05 14.84
C ALA A 164 16.61 -1.24 14.17
N SER A 165 15.94 -1.91 13.23
CA SER A 165 16.53 -3.01 12.45
C SER A 165 17.77 -2.55 11.69
N LEU A 166 17.79 -1.34 11.13
CA LEU A 166 18.98 -0.82 10.43
C LEU A 166 20.17 -0.56 11.36
N ILE A 167 19.92 -0.19 12.61
CA ILE A 167 20.98 0.01 13.62
C ILE A 167 21.47 -1.33 14.17
N LEU A 168 20.55 -2.27 14.40
CA LEU A 168 20.85 -3.59 14.97
C LEU A 168 21.34 -4.60 13.93
N TRP A 169 21.27 -4.27 12.65
CA TRP A 169 21.74 -5.13 11.59
C TRP A 169 23.27 -5.14 11.57
N GLU A 170 23.85 -6.25 12.02
CA GLU A 170 25.30 -6.50 12.04
C GLU A 170 25.84 -7.03 10.70
N GLY A 171 25.04 -6.97 9.62
CA GLY A 171 25.44 -7.43 8.29
C GLY A 171 26.32 -6.43 7.54
N GLU A 172 27.17 -6.93 6.65
CA GLU A 172 27.93 -6.09 5.71
C GLU A 172 26.96 -5.20 4.89
N PRO A 173 27.29 -3.92 4.63
CA PRO A 173 26.50 -3.08 3.75
C PRO A 173 26.30 -3.74 2.38
N GLY A 174 25.05 -4.07 2.03
CA GLY A 174 24.76 -4.82 0.80
C GLY A 174 24.83 -6.35 0.96
N ALA A 175 24.71 -6.88 2.18
CA ALA A 175 24.29 -8.25 2.42
C ALA A 175 22.76 -8.37 2.43
N PRO A 176 22.17 -9.50 2.01
CA PRO A 176 20.72 -9.65 2.01
C PRO A 176 20.18 -9.55 3.43
N LEU A 177 19.09 -8.81 3.62
CA LEU A 177 18.26 -8.96 4.81
C LEU A 177 17.76 -10.40 4.81
N ALA A 178 18.23 -11.20 5.78
CA ALA A 178 17.72 -12.55 5.98
C ALA A 178 16.24 -12.43 6.36
N MET A 179 15.36 -12.62 5.38
CA MET A 179 13.94 -12.78 5.62
C MET A 179 13.81 -14.10 6.39
N ALA A 180 13.48 -14.01 7.68
CA ALA A 180 13.14 -15.19 8.46
C ALA A 180 11.97 -15.89 7.74
N GLN A 181 12.26 -17.00 7.08
CA GLN A 181 11.22 -17.90 6.62
C GLN A 181 10.75 -18.63 7.87
N ASP A 182 9.46 -18.52 8.20
CA ASP A 182 8.85 -19.35 9.23
C ASP A 182 9.12 -20.82 8.86
N GLU A 183 9.98 -21.50 9.62
CA GLU A 183 10.38 -22.90 9.37
C GLU A 183 9.28 -23.91 9.76
N ASP A 184 8.12 -23.46 10.25
CA ASP A 184 7.09 -24.30 10.86
C ASP A 184 6.14 -25.03 9.88
N ASN A 185 6.53 -25.28 8.63
CA ASN A 185 5.71 -26.09 7.73
C ASN A 185 6.50 -27.06 6.83
N LYS A 186 7.41 -27.84 7.43
CA LYS A 186 8.10 -28.95 6.72
C LYS A 186 8.05 -30.33 7.38
N ASP A 187 7.20 -30.55 8.39
CA ASP A 187 7.10 -31.86 9.07
C ASP A 187 5.93 -32.76 8.60
N GLY A 188 5.32 -32.49 7.43
CA GLY A 188 4.11 -33.20 7.00
C GLY A 188 4.21 -34.17 5.82
N ALA A 189 5.30 -34.19 5.04
CA ALA A 189 5.23 -34.73 3.67
C ALA A 189 6.31 -35.75 3.25
N THR A 190 7.03 -36.37 4.19
CA THR A 190 8.11 -37.35 3.87
C THR A 190 7.98 -38.70 4.58
N GLU A 191 6.76 -39.14 4.89
CA GLU A 191 6.49 -40.55 5.23
C GLU A 191 5.36 -41.12 4.37
N ARG A 192 5.65 -41.45 3.10
CA ARG A 192 4.91 -42.44 2.26
C ARG A 192 5.56 -42.61 0.88
N ALA A 193 6.85 -42.90 0.83
CA ALA A 193 7.49 -43.35 -0.42
C ALA A 193 8.71 -44.22 -0.09
N GLY A 194 8.49 -45.47 0.30
CA GLY A 194 9.59 -46.36 0.65
C GLY A 194 9.17 -47.76 1.04
N ALA A 195 8.37 -48.44 0.22
CA ALA A 195 8.28 -49.91 0.25
C ALA A 195 7.61 -50.43 -1.04
N ARG A 196 8.43 -50.81 -2.03
CA ARG A 196 8.30 -52.05 -2.82
C ARG A 196 9.41 -52.11 -3.86
N GLU A 197 10.51 -52.73 -3.45
CA GLU A 197 11.46 -53.37 -4.36
C GLU A 197 10.89 -54.69 -4.90
N THR A 198 11.04 -54.85 -6.21
CA THR A 198 11.41 -56.04 -6.99
C THR A 198 10.90 -57.43 -6.60
N SER A 199 10.19 -58.09 -7.53
CA SER A 199 10.39 -59.52 -7.79
C SER A 199 9.93 -59.94 -9.20
N HIS A 200 10.90 -60.41 -10.00
CA HIS A 200 10.89 -61.59 -10.90
C HIS A 200 9.79 -61.76 -11.98
N GLY A 201 10.25 -61.93 -13.23
CA GLY A 201 9.49 -62.55 -14.33
C GLY A 201 9.76 -61.93 -15.68
#